data_AF-A0A1B9ND26-F1
#
_entry.id   AF-A0A1B9ND26-F1
#
_cell.length_a   1.000
_cell.length_b   1.000
_cell.length_c   1.000
_cell.angle_alpha   90.00
_cell.angle_beta   90.00
_cell.angle_gamma   90.00
#
_symmetry.space_group_name_H-M   'P 1'
#
loop_
_entity.id
_entity.type
_entity.pdbx_description
1 polymer ?
#
loop_
_entity_poly.entity_id
_entity_poly.type
_entity_poly.pdbx_seq_one_letter_code
_entity_poly.pdbx_strand_id
1 'polypeptide(L)'
;MIGGNRLSGGEQQRLMFARVLLNKPELILLDEVTSALDLPSVYQLISLLQKKLPESAMIFISHQPIQNHVKQVINLDDTAISPIQKLAQQNAEFETVFISKV
;
A
#
# COMPACT_ATOMS: atom_id res chain seq x y z
N MET A 1 25.21 -18.13 -1.06
CA MET A 1 24.78 -17.05 -0.16
C MET A 1 25.68 -15.86 -0.39
N ILE A 2 25.20 -14.79 -1.01
CA ILE A 2 25.96 -13.53 -1.13
C ILE A 2 25.30 -12.54 -0.19
N GLY A 3 25.98 -12.24 0.93
CA GLY A 3 25.56 -11.22 1.88
C GLY A 3 25.62 -9.84 1.24
N GLY A 4 24.51 -9.12 1.29
CA GLY A 4 24.36 -7.80 0.69
C GLY A 4 23.58 -6.83 1.55
N ASN A 5 23.73 -6.88 2.88
CA ASN A 5 23.07 -5.92 3.77
C ASN A 5 23.89 -4.63 3.89
N ARG A 6 24.11 -3.93 2.76
CA ARG A 6 24.74 -2.58 2.77
C ARG A 6 23.74 -1.47 3.04
N LEU A 7 22.45 -1.75 2.86
CA LEU A 7 21.37 -0.81 3.08
C LEU A 7 20.56 -1.25 4.29
N SER A 8 20.35 -0.34 5.23
CA SER A 8 19.36 -0.47 6.30
C SER A 8 17.95 -0.70 5.73
N GLY A 9 17.04 -1.23 6.54
CA GLY A 9 15.64 -1.46 6.11
C GLY A 9 14.98 -0.20 5.55
N GLY A 10 15.21 0.95 6.18
CA GLY A 10 14.70 2.25 5.70
C GLY A 10 15.33 2.70 4.37
N GLU A 11 16.60 2.36 4.10
CA GLU A 11 17.22 2.63 2.81
C GLU A 11 16.69 1.73 1.70
N GLN A 12 16.47 0.45 2.00
CA GLN A 12 15.84 -0.48 1.06
C GLN A 12 14.42 -0.02 0.72
N GLN A 13 13.67 0.46 1.71
CA GLN A 13 12.33 1.00 1.52
C GLN A 13 12.33 2.29 0.68
N ARG A 14 13.24 3.23 0.94
CA ARG A 14 13.39 4.44 0.10
C ARG A 14 13.73 4.08 -1.35
N LEU A 15 14.62 3.11 -1.55
CA LEU A 15 14.95 2.62 -2.89
C LEU A 15 13.74 1.98 -3.58
N MET A 16 12.93 1.21 -2.85
CA MET A 16 11.67 0.66 -3.36
C MET A 16 10.72 1.78 -3.83
N PHE A 17 10.46 2.79 -3.00
CA PHE A 17 9.59 3.91 -3.39
C PHE A 17 10.15 4.69 -4.56
N ALA A 18 11.47 4.92 -4.63
CA ALA A 18 12.10 5.54 -5.78
C ALA A 18 11.83 4.75 -7.07
N ARG A 19 11.93 3.41 -7.03
CA ARG A 19 11.62 2.55 -8.19
C ARG A 19 10.14 2.64 -8.59
N VAL A 20 9.23 2.67 -7.63
CA VAL A 20 7.79 2.81 -7.90
C VAL A 20 7.49 4.16 -8.56
N LEU A 21 8.04 5.25 -8.03
CA LEU A 21 7.86 6.60 -8.57
C LEU A 21 8.43 6.77 -9.99
N LEU A 22 9.54 6.08 -10.30
CA LEU A 22 10.15 6.12 -11.63
C LEU A 22 9.37 5.30 -12.65
N ASN A 23 8.93 4.10 -12.28
CA ASN A 23 8.28 3.16 -13.21
C ASN A 23 6.78 3.45 -13.41
N LYS A 24 6.13 4.14 -12.47
CA LYS A 24 4.70 4.46 -12.51
C LYS A 24 3.81 3.24 -12.86
N PRO A 25 3.90 2.14 -12.08
CA PRO A 25 3.14 0.94 -12.38
C PRO A 25 1.64 1.19 -12.26
N GLU A 26 0.82 0.47 -13.03
CA GLU A 26 -0.64 0.58 -12.94
C GLU A 26 -1.21 0.03 -11.63
N LEU A 27 -0.47 -0.86 -10.94
CA LEU A 27 -0.84 -1.44 -9.64
C LEU A 27 0.35 -1.48 -8.68
N ILE A 28 0.11 -1.10 -7.44
CA ILE A 28 1.07 -1.09 -6.35
C ILE A 28 0.49 -1.89 -5.17
N LEU A 29 1.20 -2.93 -4.74
CA LEU A 29 0.88 -3.70 -3.53
C LEU A 29 1.91 -3.39 -2.45
N LEU A 30 1.43 -2.96 -1.29
CA LEU A 30 2.25 -2.54 -0.15
C LEU A 30 1.87 -3.38 1.06
N ASP A 31 2.67 -4.41 1.34
CA ASP A 31 2.46 -5.34 2.45
C ASP A 31 3.37 -4.99 3.63
N GLU A 32 2.77 -4.54 4.75
CA GLU A 32 3.44 -4.17 6.00
C GLU A 32 4.57 -3.13 5.87
N VAL A 33 4.68 -2.45 4.73
CA VAL A 33 5.75 -1.49 4.44
C VAL A 33 5.70 -0.25 5.35
N THR A 34 4.59 -0.03 6.06
CA THR A 34 4.41 1.13 6.94
C THR A 34 4.73 0.83 8.40
N SER A 35 5.03 -0.42 8.75
CA SER A 35 5.27 -0.87 10.13
C SER A 35 6.44 -0.16 10.83
N ALA A 36 7.46 0.27 10.07
CA ALA A 36 8.61 1.01 10.58
C ALA A 36 8.41 2.54 10.63
N LEU A 37 7.25 3.04 10.19
CA LEU A 37 6.92 4.47 10.13
C LEU A 37 5.93 4.84 11.23
N ASP A 38 6.08 6.05 11.78
CA ASP A 38 5.05 6.67 12.62
C ASP A 38 3.85 7.11 11.76
N LEU A 39 2.66 7.15 12.38
CA LEU A 39 1.40 7.44 11.67
C LEU A 39 1.45 8.70 10.79
N PRO A 40 2.02 9.85 11.25
CA PRO A 40 2.17 11.03 10.39
C PRO A 40 2.98 10.75 9.11
N SER A 41 4.09 10.02 9.20
CA SER A 41 4.91 9.67 8.04
C SER A 41 4.19 8.77 7.06
N VAL A 42 3.32 7.88 7.55
CA VAL A 42 2.49 7.03 6.70
C VAL A 42 1.49 7.85 5.90
N TYR A 43 0.82 8.81 6.54
CA TYR A 43 -0.09 9.71 5.83
C TYR A 43 0.61 10.56 4.77
N GLN A 44 1.83 11.04 5.07
CA GLN A 44 2.65 11.75 4.10
C GLN A 44 3.02 10.87 2.92
N LEU A 45 3.40 9.61 3.17
CA LEU A 45 3.73 8.64 2.12
C LEU A 45 2.53 8.37 1.21
N ILE A 46 1.36 8.06 1.78
CA ILE A 46 0.14 7.79 1.01
C ILE A 46 -0.21 8.99 0.14
N SER A 47 -0.20 10.19 0.73
CA SER A 47 -0.49 11.44 0.01
C SER A 47 0.49 11.70 -1.12
N LEU A 48 1.79 11.41 -0.90
CA LEU A 48 2.81 11.54 -1.92
C LEU A 48 2.57 10.58 -3.08
N LEU A 49 2.31 9.30 -2.77
CA LEU A 49 2.06 8.29 -3.79
C LEU A 49 0.83 8.66 -4.62
N GLN A 50 -0.31 8.98 -3.99
CA GLN A 50 -1.52 9.40 -4.69
C GLN A 50 -1.29 10.62 -5.58
N LYS A 51 -0.52 11.60 -5.11
CA LYS A 51 -0.19 12.80 -5.90
C LYS A 51 0.73 12.51 -7.09
N LYS A 52 1.68 11.58 -6.94
CA LYS A 52 2.70 11.30 -7.96
C LYS A 52 2.30 10.22 -8.95
N LEU A 53 1.35 9.38 -8.55
CA LEU A 53 0.90 8.19 -9.26
C LEU A 53 -0.64 8.17 -9.31
N PRO A 54 -1.27 9.21 -9.91
CA PRO A 54 -2.73 9.35 -9.88
C PRO A 54 -3.47 8.23 -10.63
N GLU A 55 -2.84 7.64 -11.64
CA GLU A 55 -3.40 6.53 -12.44
C GLU A 55 -3.10 5.15 -11.85
N SER A 56 -2.31 5.09 -10.77
CA SER A 56 -1.90 3.82 -10.18
C SER A 56 -2.90 3.36 -9.14
N ALA A 57 -3.38 2.14 -9.30
CA ALA A 57 -4.11 1.45 -8.25
C ALA A 57 -3.19 1.10 -7.09
N MET A 58 -3.65 1.29 -5.85
CA MET A 58 -2.84 1.02 -4.66
C MET A 58 -3.58 0.11 -3.68
N ILE A 59 -2.92 -0.94 -3.21
CA ILE A 59 -3.42 -1.83 -2.17
C ILE A 59 -2.45 -1.79 -1.01
N PHE A 60 -2.92 -1.34 0.15
CA PHE A 60 -2.18 -1.30 1.39
C PHE A 60 -2.67 -2.41 2.31
N ILE A 61 -1.75 -3.25 2.79
CA ILE A 61 -1.98 -4.23 3.84
C ILE A 61 -1.20 -3.75 5.06
N SER A 62 -1.88 -3.43 6.14
CA SER A 62 -1.24 -2.96 7.37
C SER A 62 -2.16 -3.12 8.57
N HIS A 63 -1.56 -3.25 9.75
CA HIS A 63 -2.26 -3.22 11.04
C HIS A 63 -2.47 -1.79 11.59
N GLN A 64 -1.97 -0.76 10.91
CA GLN A 64 -2.10 0.62 11.36
C GLN A 64 -3.47 1.22 10.99
N PRO A 65 -4.06 2.09 11.84
CA PRO A 65 -5.40 2.67 11.61
C PRO A 65 -5.37 3.79 10.55
N ILE A 66 -5.07 3.45 9.30
CA ILE A 66 -4.97 4.41 8.18
C ILE A 66 -6.27 4.58 7.37
N GLN A 67 -7.35 3.98 7.85
CA GLN A 67 -8.70 3.97 7.25
C GLN A 67 -9.23 5.33 6.79
N ASN A 68 -8.84 6.43 7.46
CA ASN A 68 -9.33 7.78 7.11
C ASN A 68 -8.59 8.41 5.92
N HIS A 69 -7.52 7.77 5.42
CA HIS A 69 -6.67 8.30 4.35
C HIS A 69 -6.70 7.44 3.08
N VAL A 70 -7.61 6.48 3.02
CA VAL A 70 -7.81 5.58 1.89
C VAL A 70 -9.26 5.65 1.42
N LYS A 71 -9.50 5.43 0.13
CA LYS A 71 -10.85 5.51 -0.44
C LYS A 71 -11.74 4.37 0.05
N GLN A 72 -11.15 3.20 0.28
CA GLN A 72 -11.89 2.02 0.69
C GLN A 72 -11.12 1.16 1.68
N VAL A 73 -11.86 0.59 2.64
CA VAL A 73 -11.34 -0.32 3.66
C VAL A 73 -12.03 -1.67 3.55
N ILE A 74 -11.24 -2.75 3.55
CA ILE A 74 -11.67 -4.13 3.64
C ILE A 74 -11.07 -4.70 4.93
N ASN A 75 -11.91 -5.23 5.81
CA ASN A 75 -11.45 -5.99 6.96
C ASN A 75 -11.34 -7.46 6.55
N LEU A 76 -10.15 -8.05 6.70
CA LEU A 76 -9.95 -9.47 6.50
C LEU A 76 -10.35 -10.23 7.77
N ASP A 77 -11.58 -10.72 7.79
CA ASP A 77 -11.99 -11.84 8.65
C ASP A 77 -12.04 -13.14 7.82
N ASP A 78 -12.35 -14.28 8.46
CA ASP A 78 -12.49 -15.59 7.79
C ASP A 78 -13.57 -15.61 6.67
N THR A 79 -14.36 -14.54 6.50
CA THR A 79 -15.40 -14.39 5.47
C THR A 79 -15.02 -13.41 4.34
N ALA A 80 -13.83 -12.79 4.41
CA ALA A 80 -13.44 -11.65 3.59
C ALA A 80 -13.18 -11.95 2.10
N ILE A 81 -13.29 -13.21 1.67
CA ILE A 81 -13.25 -13.59 0.24
C ILE A 81 -14.39 -12.91 -0.53
N SER A 82 -15.59 -12.80 0.06
CA SER A 82 -16.78 -12.26 -0.62
C SER A 82 -16.67 -10.76 -0.92
N PRO A 83 -16.22 -9.89 0.03
CA PRO A 83 -15.92 -8.48 -0.25
C PRO A 83 -14.90 -8.26 -1.37
N ILE A 84 -13.80 -9.03 -1.37
CA ILE A 84 -12.72 -8.87 -2.37
C ILE A 84 -13.23 -9.25 -3.77
N GLN A 85 -13.97 -10.34 -3.89
CA GLN A 85 -14.55 -10.76 -5.17
C GLN A 85 -15.56 -9.74 -5.70
N LYS A 86 -16.39 -9.16 -4.83
CA LYS A 86 -17.35 -8.12 -5.21
C LYS A 86 -16.66 -6.88 -5.75
N LEU A 87 -15.49 -6.53 -5.21
CA LEU A 87 -14.68 -5.41 -5.68
C LEU A 87 -13.96 -5.69 -6.98
N ALA A 88 -13.46 -6.90 -7.16
CA ALA A 88 -12.89 -7.33 -8.44
C ALA A 88 -13.91 -7.32 -9.59
N GLN A 89 -15.20 -7.51 -9.28
CA GLN A 89 -16.30 -7.59 -10.27
C GLN A 89 -16.97 -6.24 -10.56
N GLN A 90 -16.91 -5.30 -9.63
CA GLN A 90 -17.30 -3.92 -9.88
C GLN A 90 -16.13 -3.31 -10.65
N ASN A 91 -16.27 -3.08 -11.97
CA ASN A 91 -15.33 -2.35 -12.82
C ASN A 91 -15.09 -0.94 -12.26
N ALA A 92 -14.33 -0.85 -11.17
CA ALA A 92 -14.01 0.36 -10.45
C ALA A 92 -12.52 0.55 -10.61
N GLU A 93 -12.15 1.67 -11.20
CA GLU A 93 -10.83 2.25 -11.12
C GLU A 93 -10.31 2.09 -9.67
N PHE A 94 -9.35 1.19 -9.44
CA PHE A 94 -8.95 0.76 -8.10
C PHE A 94 -8.12 1.85 -7.40
N GLU A 95 -8.72 2.97 -7.05
CA GLU A 95 -7.94 4.19 -6.77
C GLU A 95 -7.22 4.23 -5.40
N THR A 96 -7.53 3.36 -4.42
CA THR A 96 -6.69 2.98 -3.25
C THR A 96 -7.54 2.11 -2.32
N VAL A 97 -7.12 0.87 -2.05
CA VAL A 97 -7.78 -0.07 -1.14
C VAL A 97 -6.87 -0.35 0.06
N PHE A 98 -7.43 -0.27 1.26
CA PHE A 98 -6.79 -0.70 2.49
C PHE A 98 -7.37 -2.04 2.93
N ILE A 99 -6.48 -2.94 3.31
CA ILE A 99 -6.80 -4.26 3.83
C ILE A 99 -6.29 -4.30 5.27
N SER A 100 -7.23 -4.26 6.20
CA SER A 100 -6.95 -4.42 7.63
C SER A 100 -6.90 -5.90 7.95
N LYS A 101 -5.78 -6.37 8.47
CA LYS A 101 -5.64 -7.72 9.02
C LYS A 101 -5.99 -7.67 10.50
N VAL A 102 -7.09 -8.31 10.88
CA VAL A 102 -7.55 -8.41 12.28
C VAL A 102 -6.56 -9.24 13.09
#